data_AF-A0A6A6TB79-F1
#
_entry.id   AF-A0A6A6TB79-F1
#
_cell.length_a   1.000
_cell.length_b   1.000
_cell.length_c   1.000
_cell.angle_alpha   90.00
_cell.angle_beta   90.00
_cell.angle_gamma   90.00
#
_symmetry.space_group_name_H-M   'P 1'
#
loop_
_entity.id
_entity.type
_entity.pdbx_description
1 polymer ?
#
loop_
_entity_poly.entity_id
_entity_poly.type
_entity_poly.pdbx_seq_one_letter_code
_entity_poly.pdbx_strand_id
1 'polypeptide(L)'
;MDWQWYQSDGADINPRNGDFENTGWGIADAFRGLHVSDRSVNQGGENYVAWMQHGQVWVDKDGQWEHRDVKGQPYTVQGKQYKYTEAYYQWAMNPEQGALNLVSPSHAVSWPSSELPLLRRASDVMYGTWHLVNSEGTDPAALKHYIVAGIVNEDSKAIIVRAYGDADVAEWPGRTMSAGSREAEALLGKCEEVGSGK
;
A
#
# COMPACT_ATOMS: atom_id res chain seq x y z
N MET A 1 0.54 14.72 9.75
CA MET A 1 0.49 15.19 8.35
C MET A 1 -0.68 16.14 8.17
N ASP A 2 -0.53 17.25 7.43
CA ASP A 2 -1.59 18.26 7.29
C ASP A 2 -2.89 17.71 6.72
N TRP A 3 -2.79 16.72 5.82
CA TRP A 3 -3.90 16.02 5.17
C TRP A 3 -4.66 15.03 6.06
N GLN A 4 -4.44 15.07 7.38
CA GLN A 4 -5.15 14.26 8.38
C GLN A 4 -5.12 12.74 8.12
N TRP A 5 -3.98 12.27 7.62
CA TRP A 5 -3.63 10.86 7.62
C TRP A 5 -3.01 10.50 8.97
N TYR A 6 -3.54 9.47 9.59
CA TYR A 6 -3.09 8.93 10.88
C TYR A 6 -2.48 7.56 10.66
N GLN A 7 -1.38 7.31 11.35
CA GLN A 7 -0.70 6.02 11.35
C GLN A 7 -0.98 5.31 12.67
N SER A 8 -1.30 4.03 12.58
CA SER A 8 -1.34 3.08 13.70
C SER A 8 -0.61 1.80 13.30
N ASP A 9 -0.25 0.96 14.28
CA ASP A 9 0.15 -0.41 13.99
C ASP A 9 -1.10 -1.27 13.73
N GLY A 10 -1.24 -1.76 12.51
CA GLY A 10 -2.35 -2.61 12.11
C GLY A 10 -2.37 -3.94 12.86
N ALA A 11 -1.22 -4.46 13.27
CA ALA A 11 -1.13 -5.69 14.06
C ALA A 11 -1.57 -5.46 15.53
N ASP A 12 -1.45 -4.23 16.04
CA ASP A 12 -2.04 -3.87 17.34
C ASP A 12 -3.56 -3.72 17.25
N ILE A 13 -4.06 -3.11 16.16
CA ILE A 13 -5.51 -2.98 15.91
C ILE A 13 -6.17 -4.36 15.82
N ASN A 14 -5.55 -5.27 15.07
CA ASN A 14 -6.01 -6.64 14.94
C ASN A 14 -4.81 -7.56 14.61
N PRO A 15 -4.45 -8.52 15.48
CA PRO A 15 -3.28 -9.38 15.26
C PRO A 15 -3.28 -10.13 13.92
N ARG A 16 -4.46 -10.36 13.32
CA ARG A 16 -4.59 -10.99 12.00
C ARG A 16 -3.93 -10.18 10.87
N ASN A 17 -3.85 -8.86 11.04
CA ASN A 17 -3.20 -7.98 10.08
C ASN A 17 -1.69 -8.22 9.96
N GLY A 18 -1.06 -8.81 10.98
CA GLY A 18 0.37 -9.14 11.01
C GLY A 18 0.69 -10.61 10.82
N ASP A 19 -0.30 -11.47 10.58
CA ASP A 19 -0.14 -12.91 10.35
C ASP A 19 -0.01 -13.20 8.85
N PHE A 20 1.19 -13.03 8.31
CA PHE A 20 1.44 -13.15 6.87
C PHE A 20 1.27 -14.57 6.30
N GLU A 21 1.10 -15.58 7.16
CA GLU A 21 0.93 -16.98 6.76
C GLU A 21 -0.55 -17.29 6.49
N ASN A 22 -1.45 -16.98 7.44
CA ASN A 22 -2.82 -17.50 7.39
C ASN A 22 -3.90 -16.45 7.11
N THR A 23 -3.74 -15.22 7.62
CA THR A 23 -4.83 -14.23 7.60
C THR A 23 -4.46 -12.87 7.00
N GLY A 24 -3.17 -12.52 7.04
CA GLY A 24 -2.55 -11.34 6.44
C GLY A 24 -1.94 -11.66 5.08
N TRP A 25 -2.76 -12.17 4.15
CA TRP A 25 -2.47 -12.26 2.70
C TRP A 25 -1.71 -13.49 2.17
N GLY A 26 -1.19 -14.39 3.02
CA GLY A 26 -0.48 -15.59 2.54
C GLY A 26 0.83 -15.27 1.81
N ILE A 27 1.47 -14.15 2.15
CA ILE A 27 2.69 -13.64 1.51
C ILE A 27 3.96 -14.12 2.20
N ALA A 28 3.85 -14.84 3.32
CA ALA A 28 4.99 -15.35 4.07
C ALA A 28 5.91 -16.23 3.23
N ASP A 29 5.38 -17.04 2.31
CA ASP A 29 6.21 -17.87 1.42
C ASP A 29 7.03 -17.06 0.42
N ALA A 30 6.42 -16.01 -0.15
CA ALA A 30 7.13 -15.06 -1.01
C ALA A 30 8.24 -14.33 -0.24
N PHE A 31 7.98 -13.97 1.03
CA PHE A 31 8.96 -13.36 1.91
C PHE A 31 10.14 -14.30 2.19
N ARG A 32 9.88 -15.55 2.55
CA ARG A 32 10.94 -16.56 2.73
C ARG A 32 11.77 -16.75 1.45
N GLY A 33 11.11 -16.82 0.29
CA GLY A 33 11.77 -16.99 -1.01
C GLY A 33 12.65 -15.80 -1.42
N LEU A 34 12.31 -14.59 -0.97
CA LEU A 34 13.13 -13.38 -1.16
C LEU A 34 14.22 -13.22 -0.09
N HIS A 35 14.30 -14.12 0.88
CA HIS A 35 15.20 -14.04 2.05
C HIS A 35 14.96 -12.80 2.90
N VAL A 36 13.69 -12.47 3.08
CA VAL A 36 13.21 -11.32 3.84
C VAL A 36 12.41 -11.80 5.06
N SER A 37 12.24 -10.96 6.08
CA SER A 37 11.50 -11.35 7.29
C SER A 37 10.06 -11.73 6.92
N ASP A 38 9.61 -12.92 7.32
CA ASP A 38 8.28 -13.44 7.01
C ASP A 38 7.23 -13.16 8.11
N ARG A 39 7.60 -12.37 9.12
CA ARG A 39 6.78 -12.08 10.30
C ARG A 39 6.73 -10.59 10.61
N SER A 40 5.67 -10.19 11.31
CA SER A 40 5.55 -8.86 11.89
C SER A 40 6.36 -8.72 13.19
N VAL A 41 6.67 -7.48 13.60
CA VAL A 41 7.38 -7.18 14.85
C VAL A 41 6.69 -7.79 16.08
N ASN A 42 5.35 -7.76 16.09
CA ASN A 42 4.53 -8.35 17.16
C ASN A 42 4.59 -9.89 17.21
N GLN A 43 5.14 -10.52 16.18
CA GLN A 43 5.35 -11.97 16.07
C GLN A 43 6.84 -12.34 16.09
N GLY A 44 7.71 -11.40 16.48
CA GLY A 44 9.15 -11.60 16.56
C GLY A 44 9.89 -11.51 15.22
N GLY A 45 9.27 -10.92 14.20
CA GLY A 45 9.91 -10.57 12.93
C GLY A 45 10.34 -9.11 12.87
N GLU A 46 10.58 -8.63 11.66
CA GLU A 46 11.10 -7.29 11.40
C GLU A 46 10.08 -6.35 10.74
N ASN A 47 8.92 -6.86 10.31
CA ASN A 47 7.94 -6.05 9.59
C ASN A 47 7.01 -5.28 10.54
N TYR A 48 7.02 -3.97 10.45
CA TYR A 48 5.98 -3.12 11.01
C TYR A 48 4.75 -3.12 10.09
N VAL A 49 3.54 -3.32 10.63
CA VAL A 49 2.30 -3.29 9.84
C VAL A 49 1.71 -1.90 9.92
N ALA A 50 2.07 -1.03 8.97
CA ALA A 50 1.52 0.31 8.95
C ALA A 50 0.05 0.28 8.52
N TRP A 51 -0.81 0.88 9.34
CA TRP A 51 -2.20 1.20 9.02
C TRP A 51 -2.34 2.71 8.90
N MET A 52 -2.43 3.20 7.67
CA MET A 52 -2.66 4.62 7.38
C MET A 52 -4.13 4.86 7.11
N GLN A 53 -4.77 5.76 7.88
CA GLN A 53 -6.18 6.06 7.73
C GLN A 53 -6.45 7.55 7.62
N HIS A 54 -7.39 7.91 6.73
CA HIS A 54 -7.82 9.27 6.54
C HIS A 54 -8.95 9.62 7.53
N GLY A 55 -8.55 10.27 8.63
CA GLY A 55 -9.34 10.45 9.84
C GLY A 55 -8.93 9.49 10.95
N GLN A 56 -8.99 9.97 12.21
CA GLN A 56 -8.62 9.18 13.38
C GLN A 56 -9.75 8.23 13.78
N VAL A 57 -9.86 7.13 13.04
CA VAL A 57 -10.90 6.11 13.22
C VAL A 57 -10.56 5.17 14.38
N TRP A 58 -9.31 4.69 14.45
CA TRP A 58 -8.87 3.80 15.52
C TRP A 58 -8.27 4.59 16.67
N VAL A 59 -8.77 4.38 17.88
CA VAL A 59 -8.26 5.00 19.11
C VAL A 59 -7.98 3.91 20.14
N ASP A 60 -6.74 3.88 20.63
CA ASP A 60 -6.37 3.03 21.75
C ASP A 60 -6.94 3.61 23.07
N LYS A 61 -7.70 2.78 23.78
CA LYS A 61 -8.13 3.00 25.15
C LYS A 61 -7.62 1.86 26.03
N ASP A 62 -6.47 2.10 26.65
CA ASP A 62 -5.85 1.17 27.61
C ASP A 62 -5.57 -0.23 27.03
N GLY A 63 -5.06 -0.29 25.80
CA GLY A 63 -4.74 -1.54 25.10
C GLY A 63 -5.95 -2.16 24.39
N GLN A 64 -7.04 -1.41 24.22
CA GLN A 64 -8.22 -1.82 23.46
C GLN A 64 -8.49 -0.80 22.35
N TRP A 65 -8.43 -1.25 21.10
CA TRP A 65 -8.70 -0.41 19.95
C TRP A 65 -10.20 -0.30 19.69
N GLU A 66 -10.71 0.93 19.74
CA GLU A 66 -12.10 1.24 19.38
C GLU A 66 -12.19 1.93 18.03
N HIS A 67 -13.20 1.54 17.23
CA HIS A 67 -13.55 2.21 15.98
C HIS A 67 -14.45 3.42 16.24
N ARG A 68 -14.07 4.59 15.73
CA ARG A 68 -14.86 5.81 15.70
C ARG A 68 -15.26 6.14 14.27
N ASP A 69 -16.57 6.29 14.04
CA ASP A 69 -17.06 6.80 12.76
C ASP A 69 -16.78 8.30 12.66
N VAL A 70 -15.84 8.66 11.79
CA VAL A 70 -15.48 10.04 11.48
C VAL A 70 -15.85 10.42 10.05
N LYS A 71 -16.45 9.49 9.28
CA LYS A 71 -16.78 9.71 7.88
C LYS A 71 -17.65 10.94 7.69
N GLY A 72 -17.26 11.79 6.76
CA GLY A 72 -18.01 13.02 6.46
C GLY A 72 -17.80 14.17 7.43
N GLN A 73 -17.16 13.95 8.59
CA GLN A 73 -16.82 15.04 9.50
C GLN A 73 -15.79 15.98 8.83
N PRO A 74 -15.91 17.30 9.03
CA PRO A 74 -15.08 18.26 8.31
C PRO A 74 -13.71 18.44 8.95
N TYR A 75 -12.72 18.75 8.11
CA TYR A 75 -11.41 19.27 8.54
C TYR A 75 -10.92 20.36 7.56
N THR A 76 -9.96 21.18 7.98
CA THR A 76 -9.48 22.31 7.16
C THR A 76 -8.00 22.14 6.85
N VAL A 77 -7.65 22.28 5.56
CA VAL A 77 -6.26 22.31 5.08
C VAL A 77 -6.13 23.46 4.10
N GLN A 78 -5.14 24.33 4.32
CA GLN A 78 -4.84 25.46 3.44
C GLN A 78 -6.08 26.34 3.14
N GLY A 79 -6.93 26.57 4.15
CA GLY A 79 -8.12 27.40 4.03
C GLY A 79 -9.30 26.75 3.27
N LYS A 80 -9.16 25.51 2.78
CA LYS A 80 -10.27 24.73 2.19
C LYS A 80 -10.77 23.68 3.18
N GLN A 81 -12.10 23.56 3.27
CA GLN A 81 -12.75 22.51 4.03
C GLN A 81 -12.84 21.23 3.21
N TYR A 82 -12.42 20.12 3.82
CA TYR A 82 -12.51 18.76 3.33
C TYR A 82 -13.28 17.91 4.33
N LYS A 83 -13.55 16.65 3.98
CA LYS A 83 -14.24 15.68 4.83
C LYS A 83 -13.43 14.41 4.96
N TYR A 84 -13.45 13.77 6.13
CA TYR A 84 -12.81 12.47 6.30
C TYR A 84 -13.51 11.39 5.47
N THR A 85 -12.72 10.56 4.81
CA THR A 85 -13.24 9.48 3.96
C THR A 85 -13.19 8.12 4.66
N GLU A 86 -12.47 8.01 5.77
CA GLU A 86 -12.10 6.74 6.45
C GLU A 86 -11.36 5.75 5.57
N ALA A 87 -10.86 6.21 4.43
CA ALA A 87 -10.06 5.39 3.55
C ALA A 87 -8.78 4.96 4.25
N TYR A 88 -8.32 3.75 3.96
CA TYR A 88 -7.16 3.22 4.62
C TYR A 88 -6.22 2.48 3.65
N TYR A 89 -4.96 2.53 4.00
CA TYR A 89 -3.91 1.76 3.37
C TYR A 89 -3.22 0.94 4.44
N GLN A 90 -2.90 -0.30 4.11
CA GLN A 90 -2.26 -1.20 5.05
C GLN A 90 -1.08 -1.89 4.37
N TRP A 91 0.09 -1.86 4.99
CA TRP A 91 1.24 -2.52 4.40
C TRP A 91 2.22 -2.98 5.47
N ALA A 92 2.91 -4.07 5.18
CA ALA A 92 4.08 -4.49 5.91
C ALA A 92 5.28 -3.67 5.41
N MET A 93 6.01 -3.05 6.32
CA MET A 93 7.24 -2.33 6.03
C MET A 93 8.35 -2.72 6.99
N ASN A 94 9.54 -2.90 6.46
CA ASN A 94 10.77 -2.70 7.18
C ASN A 94 11.76 -1.91 6.29
N PRO A 95 12.86 -1.38 6.84
CA PRO A 95 13.81 -0.55 6.08
C PRO A 95 14.37 -1.22 4.82
N GLU A 96 14.34 -2.55 4.73
CA GLU A 96 14.86 -3.30 3.59
C GLU A 96 13.77 -3.75 2.60
N GLN A 97 12.51 -3.89 3.04
CA GLN A 97 11.48 -4.73 2.42
C GLN A 97 10.08 -4.12 2.61
N GLY A 98 9.26 -4.05 1.55
CA GLY A 98 7.89 -3.54 1.63
C GLY A 98 6.87 -4.44 0.93
N ALA A 99 5.70 -4.66 1.56
CA ALA A 99 4.55 -5.32 0.94
C ALA A 99 3.23 -4.66 1.27
N LEU A 100 2.32 -4.60 0.30
CA LEU A 100 1.22 -3.65 0.27
C LEU A 100 -0.17 -4.28 0.06
N ASN A 101 -1.15 -3.75 0.80
CA ASN A 101 -2.59 -3.91 0.60
C ASN A 101 -3.31 -2.53 0.67
N LEU A 102 -4.31 -2.27 -0.17
CA LEU A 102 -4.83 -0.91 -0.40
C LEU A 102 -6.35 -0.81 -0.45
N VAL A 103 -6.91 0.21 0.20
CA VAL A 103 -8.25 0.75 -0.13
C VAL A 103 -8.17 2.27 -0.29
N SER A 104 -8.11 2.73 -1.55
CA SER A 104 -8.01 4.17 -1.86
C SER A 104 -9.24 5.01 -1.46
N PRO A 105 -9.10 6.33 -1.21
CA PRO A 105 -10.24 7.22 -0.94
C PRO A 105 -11.38 7.19 -1.94
N SER A 106 -11.08 7.09 -3.23
CA SER A 106 -12.09 6.97 -4.29
C SER A 106 -12.88 5.66 -4.27
N HIS A 107 -12.37 4.63 -3.59
CA HIS A 107 -13.09 3.37 -3.36
C HIS A 107 -13.84 3.39 -2.02
N ALA A 108 -13.37 4.15 -1.04
CA ALA A 108 -14.02 4.25 0.28
C ALA A 108 -15.28 5.12 0.28
N VAL A 109 -15.37 6.10 -0.64
CA VAL A 109 -16.51 7.01 -0.78
C VAL A 109 -16.82 7.33 -2.25
N SER A 110 -18.11 7.49 -2.56
CA SER A 110 -18.60 7.92 -3.88
C SER A 110 -18.76 9.43 -3.97
N TRP A 111 -17.68 10.19 -3.74
CA TRP A 111 -17.68 11.65 -3.76
C TRP A 111 -17.06 12.22 -5.05
N PRO A 112 -17.42 13.44 -5.47
CA PRO A 112 -16.74 14.13 -6.56
C PRO A 112 -15.23 14.24 -6.30
N SER A 113 -14.40 14.08 -7.33
CA SER A 113 -12.94 14.12 -7.18
C SER A 113 -12.39 15.44 -6.61
N SER A 114 -13.17 16.53 -6.71
CA SER A 114 -12.87 17.85 -6.13
C SER A 114 -13.06 17.91 -4.60
N GLU A 115 -13.84 16.98 -4.04
CA GLU A 115 -14.11 16.86 -2.60
C GLU A 115 -13.16 15.88 -1.89
N LEU A 116 -12.46 15.03 -2.65
CA LEU A 116 -11.43 14.14 -2.11
C LEU A 116 -10.17 14.93 -1.71
N PRO A 117 -9.42 14.45 -0.70
CA PRO A 117 -8.11 15.03 -0.36
C PRO A 117 -7.16 15.04 -1.57
N LEU A 118 -6.24 15.99 -1.62
CA LEU A 118 -5.22 16.01 -2.68
C LEU A 118 -4.20 14.87 -2.46
N LEU A 119 -3.77 14.66 -1.21
CA LEU A 119 -2.98 13.49 -0.83
C LEU A 119 -3.92 12.28 -0.71
N ARG A 120 -4.11 11.58 -1.83
CA ARG A 120 -5.03 10.44 -1.97
C ARG A 120 -4.50 9.28 -2.80
N ARG A 121 -3.30 9.41 -3.35
CA ARG A 121 -2.67 8.33 -4.12
C ARG A 121 -1.96 7.42 -3.14
N ALA A 122 -2.16 6.12 -3.33
CA ALA A 122 -1.52 5.09 -2.51
C ALA A 122 0.00 5.26 -2.48
N SER A 123 0.62 5.45 -3.64
CA SER A 123 2.06 5.69 -3.79
C SER A 123 2.57 6.85 -2.95
N ASP A 124 1.82 7.96 -2.92
CA ASP A 124 2.25 9.20 -2.26
C ASP A 124 2.15 9.05 -0.73
N VAL A 125 1.06 8.43 -0.25
CA VAL A 125 0.88 8.14 1.19
C VAL A 125 1.92 7.14 1.66
N MET A 126 2.17 6.08 0.88
CA MET A 126 3.21 5.09 1.18
C MET A 126 4.60 5.70 1.20
N TYR A 127 4.98 6.45 0.17
CA TYR A 127 6.29 7.09 0.10
C TYR A 127 6.47 8.06 1.28
N GLY A 128 5.45 8.84 1.60
CA GLY A 128 5.44 9.72 2.77
C GLY A 128 5.67 8.95 4.07
N THR A 129 4.95 7.86 4.29
CA THR A 129 5.12 7.06 5.51
C THR A 129 6.44 6.29 5.54
N TRP A 130 6.87 5.71 4.42
CA TRP A 130 8.18 5.07 4.30
C TRP A 130 9.28 6.09 4.65
N HIS A 131 9.18 7.31 4.14
CA HIS A 131 10.12 8.38 4.46
C HIS A 131 10.07 8.78 5.94
N LEU A 132 8.89 8.84 6.58
CA LEU A 132 8.76 9.16 8.00
C LEU A 132 9.32 8.06 8.92
N VAL A 133 9.12 6.79 8.57
CA VAL A 133 9.68 5.66 9.34
C VAL A 133 11.20 5.56 9.15
N ASN A 134 11.72 6.04 8.02
CA ASN A 134 13.12 5.97 7.64
C ASN A 134 13.89 7.30 7.75
N SER A 135 13.28 8.36 8.31
CA SER A 135 13.86 9.71 8.33
C SER A 135 15.09 9.87 9.21
N GLU A 136 15.45 8.85 9.99
CA GLU A 136 16.72 8.78 10.73
C GLU A 136 17.67 7.75 10.11
N GLY A 137 18.36 8.15 9.04
CA GLY A 137 19.59 7.47 8.58
C GLY A 137 19.44 6.33 7.58
N THR A 138 18.24 6.03 7.07
CA THR A 138 18.09 5.02 6.01
C THR A 138 18.21 5.65 4.62
N ASP A 139 19.09 5.09 3.79
CA ASP A 139 19.22 5.45 2.36
C ASP A 139 17.93 5.06 1.61
N PRO A 140 17.27 5.95 0.85
CA PRO A 140 16.18 5.59 -0.05
C PRO A 140 16.50 4.51 -1.08
N ALA A 141 17.78 4.31 -1.41
CA ALA A 141 18.21 3.17 -2.22
C ALA A 141 18.12 1.82 -1.50
N ALA A 142 17.85 1.80 -0.19
CA ALA A 142 17.70 0.57 0.60
C ALA A 142 16.37 -0.16 0.35
N LEU A 143 15.36 0.49 -0.26
CA LEU A 143 14.13 -0.18 -0.64
C LEU A 143 14.40 -1.15 -1.81
N LYS A 144 14.51 -2.45 -1.48
CA LYS A 144 14.83 -3.50 -2.48
C LYS A 144 13.59 -4.10 -3.14
N HIS A 145 12.49 -4.19 -2.38
CA HIS A 145 11.30 -4.91 -2.80
C HIS A 145 10.05 -4.05 -2.59
N TYR A 146 9.23 -3.98 -3.64
CA TYR A 146 7.88 -3.43 -3.60
C TYR A 146 6.91 -4.53 -4.03
N ILE A 147 6.20 -5.08 -3.06
CA ILE A 147 5.32 -6.23 -3.26
C ILE A 147 3.87 -5.76 -3.13
N VAL A 148 3.01 -6.14 -4.08
CA VAL A 148 1.58 -5.82 -4.03
C VAL A 148 0.80 -7.13 -4.06
N ALA A 149 -0.01 -7.36 -3.05
CA ALA A 149 -0.90 -8.52 -2.97
C ALA A 149 -2.37 -8.09 -3.16
N GLY A 150 -3.22 -9.02 -3.60
CA GLY A 150 -4.66 -8.77 -3.67
C GLY A 150 -5.06 -7.66 -4.64
N ILE A 151 -4.54 -7.67 -5.87
CA ILE A 151 -4.86 -6.68 -6.91
C ILE A 151 -6.32 -6.86 -7.34
N VAL A 152 -7.19 -5.97 -6.87
CA VAL A 152 -8.63 -5.99 -7.19
C VAL A 152 -9.02 -5.05 -8.33
N ASN A 153 -8.17 -4.10 -8.71
CA ASN A 153 -8.46 -3.12 -9.77
C ASN A 153 -8.46 -3.80 -11.15
N GLU A 154 -9.59 -3.72 -11.86
CA GLU A 154 -9.77 -4.38 -13.17
C GLU A 154 -8.79 -3.86 -14.23
N ASP A 155 -8.47 -2.56 -14.24
CA ASP A 155 -7.50 -2.00 -15.19
C ASP A 155 -6.09 -2.56 -14.93
N SER A 156 -5.67 -2.65 -13.66
CA SER A 156 -4.40 -3.28 -13.27
C SER A 156 -4.38 -4.75 -13.65
N LYS A 157 -5.48 -5.49 -13.43
CA LYS A 157 -5.59 -6.89 -13.88
C LYS A 157 -5.44 -7.00 -15.39
N ALA A 158 -6.10 -6.14 -16.17
CA ALA A 158 -6.01 -6.13 -17.62
C ALA A 158 -4.57 -5.86 -18.11
N ILE A 159 -3.86 -4.93 -17.46
CA ILE A 159 -2.44 -4.64 -17.75
C ILE A 159 -1.57 -5.86 -17.43
N ILE A 160 -1.79 -6.52 -16.28
CA ILE A 160 -1.04 -7.72 -15.89
C ILE A 160 -1.27 -8.86 -16.89
N VAL A 161 -2.53 -9.11 -17.28
CA VAL A 161 -2.86 -10.12 -18.30
C VAL A 161 -2.16 -9.80 -19.62
N ARG A 162 -2.18 -8.54 -20.05
CA ARG A 162 -1.48 -8.12 -21.27
C ARG A 162 0.04 -8.31 -21.17
N ALA A 163 0.64 -8.03 -20.02
CA ALA A 163 2.07 -8.23 -19.79
C ALA A 163 2.44 -9.72 -19.76
N TYR A 164 1.55 -10.58 -19.26
CA TYR A 164 1.73 -12.03 -19.28
C TYR A 164 1.56 -12.63 -20.68
N GLY A 165 0.66 -12.08 -21.49
CA GLY A 165 0.34 -12.61 -22.82
C GLY A 165 -0.22 -14.03 -22.72
N ASP A 166 0.29 -14.93 -23.56
CA ASP A 166 -0.15 -16.34 -23.61
C ASP A 166 0.58 -17.25 -22.60
N ALA A 167 1.38 -16.69 -21.69
CA ALA A 167 2.10 -17.49 -20.71
C ALA A 167 1.17 -17.95 -19.57
N ASP A 168 1.37 -19.19 -19.11
CA ASP A 168 0.69 -19.69 -17.92
C ASP A 168 1.15 -18.98 -16.65
N VAL A 169 0.20 -18.72 -15.74
CA VAL A 169 0.50 -18.19 -14.41
C VAL A 169 1.01 -19.34 -13.54
N ALA A 170 2.34 -19.40 -13.39
CA ALA A 170 2.99 -20.36 -12.51
C ALA A 170 2.86 -19.96 -11.04
N GLU A 171 2.92 -20.96 -10.15
CA GLU A 171 3.09 -20.76 -8.72
C GLU A 171 4.38 -19.96 -8.44
N TRP A 172 4.42 -19.26 -7.29
CA TRP A 172 5.60 -18.50 -6.84
C TRP A 172 6.90 -19.32 -7.00
N PRO A 173 8.00 -18.74 -7.56
CA PRO A 173 8.25 -17.32 -7.86
C PRO A 173 7.63 -16.78 -9.15
N GLY A 174 6.84 -17.61 -9.84
CA GLY A 174 6.14 -17.21 -11.06
C GLY A 174 7.12 -16.79 -12.15
N ARG A 175 6.76 -15.71 -12.86
CA ARG A 175 7.53 -15.17 -13.98
C ARG A 175 8.33 -13.94 -13.56
N THR A 176 9.63 -13.95 -13.86
CA THR A 176 10.49 -12.77 -13.76
C THR A 176 10.58 -12.07 -15.12
N MET A 177 10.42 -10.75 -15.11
CA MET A 177 10.61 -9.90 -16.29
C MET A 177 11.76 -8.94 -16.02
N SER A 178 12.65 -8.74 -16.99
CA SER A 178 13.75 -7.78 -16.86
C SER A 178 13.23 -6.35 -17.02
N ALA A 179 13.73 -5.43 -16.19
CA ALA A 179 13.45 -4.01 -16.37
C ALA A 179 13.88 -3.57 -17.79
N GLY A 180 12.98 -2.89 -18.50
CA GLY A 180 13.20 -2.48 -19.90
C GLY A 180 12.73 -3.48 -20.95
N SER A 181 12.21 -4.65 -20.55
CA SER A 181 11.42 -5.47 -21.48
C SER A 181 10.07 -4.81 -21.73
N ARG A 182 9.48 -5.06 -22.90
CA ARG A 182 8.18 -4.48 -23.27
C ARG A 182 7.08 -4.85 -22.27
N GLU A 183 7.12 -6.07 -21.76
CA GLU A 183 6.19 -6.59 -20.77
C GLU A 183 6.33 -5.86 -19.43
N ALA A 184 7.58 -5.65 -18.98
CA ALA A 184 7.85 -4.89 -17.76
C ALA A 184 7.46 -3.42 -17.91
N GLU A 185 7.69 -2.81 -19.07
CA GLU A 185 7.31 -1.42 -19.33
C GLU A 185 5.79 -1.21 -19.35
N ALA A 186 5.03 -2.19 -19.85
CA ALA A 186 3.57 -2.19 -19.77
C ALA A 186 3.09 -2.18 -18.31
N LEU A 187 3.71 -2.98 -17.44
CA LEU A 187 3.41 -3.00 -15.99
C LEU A 187 3.76 -1.67 -15.30
N LEU A 188 4.80 -0.98 -15.78
CA LEU A 188 5.21 0.33 -15.25
C LEU A 188 4.38 1.50 -15.80
N GLY A 189 3.38 1.23 -16.66
CA GLY A 189 2.54 2.27 -17.25
C GLY A 189 3.30 3.21 -18.20
N LYS A 190 4.47 2.82 -18.69
CA LYS A 190 5.15 3.55 -19.76
C LYS A 190 4.39 3.30 -21.06
N CYS A 191 3.58 4.27 -21.48
CA CYS A 191 3.13 4.31 -22.87
C CYS A 191 4.36 4.43 -23.76
N GLU A 192 4.56 3.48 -24.68
CA GLU A 192 5.37 3.75 -25.88
C GLU A 192 4.75 5.00 -26.53
N GLU A 193 5.53 6.08 -26.66
CA GLU A 193 5.25 7.06 -27.71
C GLU A 193 5.30 6.28 -29.01
N VAL A 194 4.12 5.98 -29.56
CA VAL A 194 4.03 5.50 -30.94
C VAL A 194 4.58 6.64 -31.79
N GLY A 195 5.85 6.52 -32.17
CA GLY A 195 6.49 7.42 -33.10
C GLY A 195 5.62 7.48 -34.35
N SER A 196 4.94 8.60 -34.53
CA SER A 196 4.30 8.94 -35.80
C SER A 196 5.43 9.16 -36.79
N GLY A 197 5.76 8.09 -37.51
CA GLY A 197 6.64 8.15 -38.67
C GLY A 197 6.10 9.21 -39.64
N LYS A 198 7.00 10.13 -40.01
CA LYS A 198 6.80 11.08 -41.10
C LYS A 198 6.70 10.37 -42.44
#